data_AF-A0AAN6KWW5-F1
#
_entry.id   AF-A0AAN6KWW5-F1
#
_cell.length_a   1.000
_cell.length_b   1.000
_cell.length_c   1.000
_cell.angle_alpha   90.00
_cell.angle_beta   90.00
_cell.angle_gamma   90.00
#
_symmetry.space_group_name_H-M   'P 1'
#
loop_
_entity.id
_entity.type
_entity.pdbx_description
1 polymer ?
#
loop_
_entity_poly.entity_id
_entity_poly.type
_entity_poly.pdbx_seq_one_letter_code
_entity_poly.pdbx_strand_id
1 'polypeptide(L)'
;MVPEWTIEEGFAEEDELWRADHREEWAEHDVRTRAFLDEVFAREGGSDVVSVTAHSGTIASFLRVTGHRTFPLPTGGMMPIFVKATRTT
;
A
#
# COMPACT_ATOMS: atom_id res chain seq x y z
N MET A 1 31.37 1.57 1.89
CA MET A 1 30.42 1.91 0.83
C MET A 1 29.06 1.53 1.35
N VAL A 2 28.11 2.47 1.33
CA VAL A 2 26.69 2.18 1.62
C VAL A 2 26.02 1.73 0.33
N PRO A 3 25.04 0.81 0.38
CA PRO A 3 24.41 0.22 1.57
C PRO A 3 25.03 -1.13 2.00
N GLU A 4 24.96 -1.46 3.29
CA GLU A 4 25.29 -2.79 3.86
C GLU A 4 24.14 -3.81 3.72
N TRP A 5 23.04 -3.43 3.07
CA TRP A 5 21.86 -4.28 2.90
C TRP A 5 21.90 -5.03 1.57
N THR A 6 21.62 -6.33 1.59
CA THR A 6 21.44 -7.13 0.36
C THR A 6 20.04 -6.87 -0.17
N ILE A 7 19.94 -6.21 -1.32
CA ILE A 7 18.69 -6.06 -2.05
C ILE A 7 18.27 -7.45 -2.57
N GLU A 8 16.99 -7.79 -2.45
CA GLU A 8 16.48 -9.08 -2.92
C GLU A 8 16.58 -9.21 -4.44
N GLU A 9 16.76 -10.44 -4.93
CA GLU A 9 16.78 -10.70 -6.37
C GLU A 9 15.44 -10.36 -7.01
N GLY A 10 15.46 -9.70 -8.17
CA GLY A 10 14.26 -9.36 -8.93
C GLY A 10 13.94 -7.87 -9.02
N PHE A 11 14.68 -7.00 -8.32
CA PHE A 11 14.62 -5.56 -8.57
C PHE A 11 15.30 -5.20 -9.90
N ALA A 12 14.63 -4.41 -10.73
CA ALA A 12 15.23 -3.81 -11.91
C ALA A 12 16.12 -2.62 -11.52
N GLU A 13 17.26 -2.47 -12.19
CA GLU A 13 18.16 -1.31 -12.00
C GLU A 13 17.53 -0.02 -12.52
N GLU A 14 16.77 -0.12 -13.62
CA GLU A 14 16.06 0.99 -14.24
C GLU A 14 14.58 0.95 -13.87
N ASP A 15 13.93 2.12 -13.82
CA ASP A 15 12.49 2.20 -13.54
C ASP A 15 11.66 1.79 -14.76
N GLU A 16 11.30 0.51 -14.81
CA GLU A 16 10.46 -0.06 -15.89
C GLU A 16 8.96 0.29 -15.74
N LEU A 17 8.54 0.79 -14.57
CA LEU A 17 7.13 1.07 -14.28
C LEU A 17 6.75 2.52 -14.62
N TRP A 18 7.72 3.43 -14.63
CA TRP A 18 7.51 4.82 -14.99
C TRP A 18 7.24 5.02 -16.49
N ARG A 19 6.27 5.89 -16.80
CA ARG A 19 5.92 6.27 -18.17
C ARG A 19 5.79 7.79 -18.26
N ALA A 20 6.44 8.39 -19.25
CA ALA A 20 6.51 9.84 -19.39
C ALA A 20 5.14 10.50 -19.67
N ASP A 21 4.23 9.76 -20.30
CA ASP A 21 2.93 10.21 -20.79
C ASP A 21 1.76 9.78 -19.91
N HIS A 22 2.02 9.02 -18.84
CA HIS A 22 0.98 8.47 -17.99
C HIS A 22 1.27 8.73 -16.52
N ARG A 23 0.34 9.43 -15.88
CA ARG A 23 0.31 9.63 -14.44
C ARG A 23 -0.81 8.77 -13.87
N GLU A 24 -0.48 7.91 -12.91
CA GLU A 24 -1.42 7.03 -12.21
C GLU A 24 -2.66 7.82 -11.74
N GLU A 25 -3.83 7.36 -12.16
CA GLU A 25 -5.12 7.87 -11.72
C GLU A 25 -5.45 7.35 -10.31
N TRP A 26 -6.36 8.03 -9.62
CA TRP A 26 -6.79 7.59 -8.28
C TRP A 26 -7.40 6.18 -8.30
N ALA A 27 -8.15 5.84 -9.35
CA ALA A 27 -8.75 4.52 -9.50
C ALA A 27 -7.68 3.41 -9.70
N GLU A 28 -6.62 3.70 -10.46
CA GLU A 28 -5.50 2.77 -10.68
C GLU A 28 -4.73 2.54 -9.38
N HIS A 29 -4.48 3.60 -8.61
CA HIS A 29 -3.87 3.49 -7.28
C HIS A 29 -4.76 2.66 -6.33
N ASP A 30 -6.08 2.88 -6.34
CA ASP A 30 -7.03 2.13 -5.51
C ASP A 30 -7.01 0.62 -5.86
N VAL A 31 -6.90 0.27 -7.14
CA VAL A 31 -6.73 -1.13 -7.58
C VAL A 31 -5.45 -1.74 -6.99
N ARG A 32 -4.32 -1.04 -7.09
CA ARG A 32 -3.05 -1.52 -6.55
C ARG A 32 -3.05 -1.63 -5.02
N THR A 33 -3.66 -0.67 -4.32
CA THR A 33 -3.80 -0.71 -2.86
C THR A 33 -4.71 -1.86 -2.40
N ARG A 34 -5.78 -2.14 -3.15
CA ARG A 34 -6.63 -3.31 -2.88
C ARG A 34 -5.86 -4.61 -3.07
N ALA A 35 -5.11 -4.75 -4.17
CA ALA A 35 -4.29 -5.94 -4.41
C ALA A 35 -3.28 -6.18 -3.27
N PHE A 36 -2.64 -5.11 -2.78
CA PHE A 36 -1.78 -5.18 -1.59
C PHE A 36 -2.54 -5.69 -0.35
N LEU A 37 -3.74 -5.18 -0.07
CA LEU A 37 -4.55 -5.65 1.06
C LEU A 37 -4.90 -7.15 0.90
N ASP A 38 -5.31 -7.57 -0.29
CA ASP A 38 -5.63 -8.98 -0.59
C ASP A 38 -4.41 -9.88 -0.33
N GLU A 39 -3.20 -9.43 -0.70
CA GLU A 39 -1.95 -10.11 -0.43
C GLU A 39 -1.60 -10.16 1.06
N VAL A 40 -1.77 -9.05 1.80
CA VAL A 40 -1.57 -9.01 3.25
C VAL A 40 -2.51 -9.99 3.94
N PHE A 41 -3.81 -9.99 3.60
CA PHE A 41 -4.76 -10.95 4.18
C PHE A 41 -4.45 -12.41 3.83
N ALA A 42 -3.83 -12.67 2.67
CA ALA A 42 -3.43 -14.02 2.27
C ALA A 42 -2.15 -14.50 2.99
N ARG A 43 -1.17 -13.61 3.18
CA ARG A 43 0.15 -13.96 3.76
C ARG A 43 0.15 -13.89 5.29
N GLU A 44 -0.54 -12.92 5.86
CA GLU A 44 -0.49 -12.57 7.29
C GLU A 44 -1.66 -13.17 8.09
N GLY A 45 -2.18 -14.35 7.71
CA GLY A 45 -3.37 -14.96 8.30
C GLY A 45 -3.32 -15.30 9.80
N GLY A 46 -2.22 -15.00 10.49
CA GLY A 46 -2.06 -15.11 11.95
C GLY A 46 -1.68 -13.80 12.66
N SER A 47 -1.56 -12.69 11.93
CA SER A 47 -1.19 -11.38 12.47
C SER A 47 -2.45 -10.53 12.68
N ASP A 48 -2.80 -10.25 13.94
CA ASP A 48 -3.97 -9.42 14.27
C ASP A 48 -3.75 -7.92 14.00
N VAL A 49 -2.48 -7.49 13.90
CA VAL A 49 -2.08 -6.09 13.73
C VAL A 49 -0.97 -5.99 12.69
N VAL A 50 -1.20 -5.18 11.66
CA VAL A 50 -0.24 -4.86 10.60
C VAL A 50 0.00 -3.35 10.61
N SER A 51 1.27 -2.94 10.61
CA SER A 51 1.66 -1.54 10.47
C SER A 51 2.17 -1.27 9.06
N VAL A 52 1.61 -0.26 8.40
CA VAL A 52 2.02 0.16 7.05
C VAL A 52 2.50 1.61 7.12
N THR A 53 3.78 1.83 6.84
CA THR A 53 4.37 3.16 6.70
C THR A 53 4.32 3.56 5.24
N ALA A 54 3.60 4.64 4.92
CA ALA A 54 3.38 5.06 3.54
C ALA A 54 3.25 6.58 3.41
N HIS A 55 3.19 7.05 2.16
CA HIS A 55 2.94 8.46 1.84
C HIS A 55 1.43 8.78 1.83
N SER A 56 1.10 10.07 1.87
CA SER A 56 -0.28 10.57 1.97
C SER A 56 -1.19 10.07 0.84
N GLY A 57 -0.68 9.89 -0.38
CA GLY A 57 -1.45 9.36 -1.51
C GLY A 57 -1.91 7.92 -1.27
N THR A 58 -1.02 7.06 -0.78
CA THR A 58 -1.33 5.66 -0.46
C THR A 58 -2.22 5.57 0.78
N ILE A 59 -1.99 6.40 1.81
CA ILE A 59 -2.90 6.50 2.96
C ILE A 59 -4.30 6.87 2.48
N ALA A 60 -4.44 7.87 1.61
CA ALA A 60 -5.73 8.26 1.06
C ALA A 60 -6.40 7.12 0.25
N SER A 61 -5.60 6.35 -0.50
CA SER A 61 -6.05 5.14 -1.20
C SER A 61 -6.59 4.07 -0.24
N PHE A 62 -5.89 3.78 0.87
CA PHE A 62 -6.40 2.86 1.90
C PHE A 62 -7.75 3.30 2.43
N LEU A 63 -7.94 4.59 2.72
CA LEU A 63 -9.21 5.10 3.22
C LEU A 63 -10.33 4.93 2.18
N ARG A 64 -10.06 5.19 0.89
CA ARG A 64 -11.05 4.98 -0.18
C ARG A 64 -11.42 3.51 -0.33
N VAL A 65 -10.43 2.63 -0.46
CA VAL A 65 -10.62 1.19 -0.69
C VAL A 65 -11.34 0.51 0.49
N THR A 66 -11.06 0.95 1.72
CA THR A 66 -11.73 0.43 2.91
C THR A 66 -13.07 1.10 3.22
N GLY A 67 -13.48 2.10 2.43
CA GLY A 67 -14.72 2.86 2.65
C GLY A 67 -14.69 3.79 3.86
N HIS A 68 -13.50 4.13 4.36
CA HIS A 68 -13.33 5.07 5.46
C HIS A 68 -13.48 6.51 4.97
N ARG A 69 -13.87 7.42 5.88
CA ARG A 69 -13.90 8.86 5.59
C ARG A 69 -12.51 9.38 5.21
N THR A 70 -12.45 10.41 4.38
CA THR A 70 -11.20 11.16 4.18
C THR A 70 -10.71 11.71 5.50
N PHE A 71 -9.43 11.48 5.81
CA PHE A 71 -8.80 11.97 7.02
C PHE A 71 -7.35 12.38 6.72
N PRO A 72 -7.01 13.67 6.80
CA PRO A 72 -5.65 14.13 6.54
C PRO A 72 -4.75 13.80 7.74
N LEU A 73 -3.67 13.06 7.48
CA LEU A 73 -2.62 12.81 8.48
C LEU A 73 -1.42 13.73 8.25
N PRO A 74 -0.86 14.32 9.31
CA PRO A 74 0.42 15.03 9.22
C PRO A 74 1.55 14.02 8.98
N THR A 75 2.69 14.48 8.47
CA THR A 75 3.91 13.66 8.37
C THR A 75 4.29 13.10 9.74
N GLY A 76 4.57 11.80 9.80
CA GLY A 76 4.83 11.08 11.06
C GLY A 76 3.57 10.79 11.89
N GLY A 77 2.39 11.22 11.44
CA GLY A 77 1.11 10.85 12.04
C GLY A 77 0.76 9.39 11.78
N MET A 78 0.07 8.78 12.74
CA MET A 78 -0.41 7.41 12.69
C MET A 78 -1.92 7.39 12.93
N MET A 79 -2.64 6.55 12.18
CA MET A 79 -4.06 6.28 12.41
C MET A 79 -4.31 4.77 12.32
N PRO A 80 -4.79 4.13 13.39
CA PRO A 80 -5.27 2.77 13.30
C PRO A 80 -6.62 2.74 12.58
N ILE A 81 -6.80 1.75 11.71
CA ILE A 81 -8.09 1.43 11.08
C ILE A 81 -8.42 -0.04 11.34
N PHE A 82 -9.69 -0.33 11.60
CA PHE A 82 -10.18 -1.70 11.76
C PHE A 82 -10.83 -2.13 10.44
N VAL A 83 -10.27 -3.17 9.82
CA VAL A 83 -10.73 -3.68 8.54
C VAL A 83 -11.13 -5.14 8.72
N LYS A 84 -12.35 -5.50 8.30
CA LYS A 84 -12.80 -6.88 8.22
C LYS A 84 -12.68 -7.36 6.78
N ALA A 85 -11.75 -8.28 6.51
CA ALA A 85 -11.74 -9.00 5.24
C ALA A 85 -12.85 -10.06 5.21
N THR A 86 -13.47 -10.23 4.04
CA THR A 86 -14.39 -11.34 3.78
C THR A 86 -13.91 -12.05 2.52
N ARG A 87 -13.57 -13.33 2.64
CA ARG A 87 -13.22 -14.15 1.47
C ARG A 87 -14.50 -14.47 0.70
N THR A 88 -14.61 -13.96 -0.52
CA THR A 88 -15.71 -14.33 -1.42
C THR A 88 -15.24 -15.51 -2.25
N THR A 89 -15.98 -16.62 -2.16
CA THR A 89 -15.77 -17.84 -2.96
C THR A 89 -16.34 -17.71 -4.36
#